data_AF-A0A6A5WXA8-F1
#
_entry.id   AF-A0A6A5WXA8-F1
#
_cell.length_a   1.000
_cell.length_b   1.000
_cell.length_c   1.000
_cell.angle_alpha   90.00
_cell.angle_beta   90.00
_cell.angle_gamma   90.00
#
_symmetry.space_group_name_H-M   'P 1'
#
loop_
_entity.id
_entity.type
_entity.pdbx_description
1 polymer ?
#
loop_
_entity_poly.entity_id
_entity_poly.type
_entity_poly.pdbx_seq_one_letter_code
_entity_poly.pdbx_strand_id
1 'polypeptide(L)'
;MSDGRKVLAPRLEFNESALTNIIKTAINGVMEDLRTELRLKSEIGPNLAALYIPKFFNNSIAIAFSAATFPNDRLSKRDGFKRAGQSQQAACYAYGLDQCNVLGDPEECATHDPTPHGLAFVIEFEEAYIHLHTLESLPQAQAFPTLRNIYNNTLGEVSGLKAFSAEVYRQKLHDFIKNFVAEMPQVDRESIKAIVGMGGASPEAITELLEVAQIAVGNGAKVYNTIDPSVVAAHGAALYARDTVLDPKYKGFLRPDMEDRHDEL
;
A
#
# COMPACT_ATOMS: atom_id res chain seq x y z
N MET A 1 36.21 -7.63 -10.82
CA MET A 1 36.24 -6.96 -9.50
C MET A 1 34.83 -6.45 -9.24
N SER A 2 34.07 -7.16 -8.41
CA SER A 2 32.68 -6.84 -8.04
C SER A 2 32.68 -6.23 -6.64
N ASP A 3 32.45 -4.92 -6.53
CA ASP A 3 32.05 -4.26 -5.26
C ASP A 3 30.59 -4.64 -4.97
N GLY A 4 30.38 -5.89 -4.54
CA GLY A 4 29.11 -6.38 -4.04
C GLY A 4 28.95 -5.95 -2.59
N ARG A 5 28.40 -4.75 -2.36
CA ARG A 5 28.04 -4.32 -1.01
C ARG A 5 26.88 -5.17 -0.50
N LYS A 6 27.19 -6.09 0.42
CA LYS A 6 26.20 -6.72 1.29
C LYS A 6 25.55 -5.62 2.13
N VAL A 7 24.25 -5.40 1.95
CA VAL A 7 23.44 -4.67 2.91
C VAL A 7 23.33 -5.56 4.15
N LEU A 8 24.13 -5.26 5.18
CA LEU A 8 24.01 -5.86 6.50
C LEU A 8 22.78 -5.25 7.20
N ALA A 9 21.61 -5.81 6.94
CA ALA A 9 20.47 -5.61 7.82
C ALA A 9 20.65 -6.51 9.05
N PRO A 10 20.35 -6.04 10.28
CA PRO A 10 20.43 -6.88 11.48
C PRO A 10 19.49 -8.09 11.30
N ARG A 11 20.04 -9.30 11.42
CA ARG A 11 19.25 -10.54 11.54
C ARG A 11 18.45 -10.47 12.83
N LEU A 12 17.24 -9.96 12.77
CA LEU A 12 16.17 -10.40 13.65
C LEU A 12 15.86 -11.84 13.25
N GLU A 13 15.83 -12.76 14.20
CA GLU A 13 15.40 -14.16 13.97
C GLU A 13 13.92 -14.15 13.58
N PHE A 14 13.69 -13.89 12.30
CA PHE A 14 12.40 -13.92 11.65
C PHE A 14 11.99 -15.40 11.59
N ASN A 15 10.94 -15.79 12.31
CA ASN A 15 10.36 -17.12 12.15
C ASN A 15 9.53 -17.13 10.85
N GLU A 16 10.25 -17.04 9.73
CA GLU A 16 9.75 -17.01 8.36
C GLU A 16 8.78 -18.17 8.10
N SER A 17 9.09 -19.35 8.65
CA SER A 17 8.24 -20.54 8.59
C SER A 17 6.89 -20.34 9.28
N ALA A 18 6.87 -19.77 10.49
CA ALA A 18 5.62 -19.51 11.20
C ALA A 18 4.77 -18.46 10.47
N LEU A 19 5.39 -17.40 9.96
CA LEU A 19 4.70 -16.36 9.21
C LEU A 19 4.09 -16.90 7.91
N THR A 20 4.90 -17.63 7.14
CA THR A 20 4.48 -18.28 5.90
C THR A 20 3.31 -19.24 6.13
N ASN A 21 3.32 -19.97 7.25
CA ASN A 21 2.23 -20.90 7.59
C ASN A 21 0.93 -20.16 7.96
N ILE A 22 1.00 -19.08 8.74
CA ILE A 22 -0.17 -18.26 9.07
C ILE A 22 -0.80 -17.70 7.79
N ILE A 23 0.05 -17.18 6.90
CA ILE A 23 -0.36 -16.62 5.62
C ILE A 23 -0.99 -17.68 4.71
N LYS A 24 -0.34 -18.83 4.53
CA LYS A 24 -0.87 -19.93 3.73
C LYS A 24 -2.20 -20.45 4.27
N THR A 25 -2.32 -20.56 5.59
CA THR A 25 -3.57 -21.00 6.24
C THR A 25 -4.70 -20.01 5.96
N ALA A 26 -4.45 -18.71 6.07
CA ALA A 26 -5.44 -17.68 5.78
C ALA A 26 -5.87 -17.70 4.30
N ILE A 27 -4.92 -17.79 3.35
CA ILE A 27 -5.22 -17.90 1.92
C ILE A 27 -6.07 -19.14 1.63
N ASN A 28 -5.68 -20.29 2.18
CA ASN A 28 -6.39 -21.55 1.94
C ASN A 28 -7.82 -21.51 2.50
N GLY A 29 -8.02 -20.89 3.68
CA GLY A 29 -9.36 -20.71 4.24
C GLY A 29 -10.26 -19.86 3.33
N VAL A 30 -9.78 -18.68 2.94
CA VAL A 30 -10.53 -17.79 2.01
C VAL A 30 -10.81 -18.47 0.67
N MET A 31 -9.87 -19.29 0.18
CA MET A 31 -10.06 -20.05 -1.06
C MET A 31 -11.15 -21.10 -0.97
N GLU A 32 -11.24 -21.79 0.16
CA GLU A 32 -12.27 -22.79 0.37
C GLU A 32 -13.65 -22.15 0.49
N ASP A 33 -13.73 -21.01 1.17
CA ASP A 33 -14.95 -20.20 1.28
C ASP A 33 -15.40 -19.71 -0.11
N LEU A 34 -14.49 -19.11 -0.89
CA LEU A 34 -14.79 -18.63 -2.26
C LEU A 34 -15.20 -19.75 -3.22
N ARG A 35 -14.57 -20.92 -3.15
CA ARG A 35 -14.96 -22.09 -3.96
C ARG A 35 -16.36 -22.55 -3.63
N THR A 36 -16.69 -22.57 -2.33
CA THR A 36 -18.00 -22.97 -1.82
C THR A 36 -19.07 -21.98 -2.24
N GLU A 37 -18.81 -20.69 -2.07
CA GLU A 37 -19.78 -19.62 -2.33
C GLU A 37 -20.03 -19.41 -3.83
N LEU A 38 -18.97 -19.42 -4.66
CA LEU A 38 -19.07 -19.16 -6.10
C LEU A 38 -19.38 -20.41 -6.93
N ARG A 39 -19.49 -21.60 -6.32
CA ARG A 39 -19.72 -22.89 -6.99
C ARG A 39 -18.78 -23.12 -8.17
N LEU A 40 -17.52 -22.70 -8.05
CA LEU A 40 -16.53 -22.81 -9.12
C LEU A 40 -16.25 -24.28 -9.41
N LYS A 41 -16.62 -24.73 -10.63
CA LYS A 41 -16.55 -26.14 -11.06
C LYS A 41 -15.23 -26.55 -11.73
N SER A 42 -14.25 -25.65 -11.88
CA SER A 42 -13.03 -25.92 -12.65
C SER A 42 -11.75 -25.92 -11.80
N GLU A 43 -10.80 -26.78 -12.18
CA GLU A 43 -9.41 -26.85 -11.68
C GLU A 43 -8.61 -25.55 -11.90
N ILE A 44 -9.12 -24.63 -12.73
CA ILE A 44 -8.60 -23.28 -12.88
C ILE A 44 -9.19 -22.43 -11.75
N GLY A 45 -8.44 -22.31 -10.65
CA GLY A 45 -8.79 -21.48 -9.51
C GLY A 45 -8.81 -19.98 -9.88
N PRO A 46 -9.56 -19.14 -9.13
CA PRO A 46 -9.53 -17.70 -9.32
C PRO A 46 -8.08 -17.18 -9.17
N ASN A 47 -7.70 -16.21 -10.01
CA ASN A 47 -6.49 -15.43 -9.77
C ASN A 47 -6.72 -14.61 -8.50
N LEU A 48 -6.04 -14.98 -7.41
CA LEU A 48 -6.22 -14.35 -6.12
C LEU A 48 -5.29 -13.16 -5.95
N ALA A 49 -5.86 -12.08 -5.44
CA ALA A 49 -5.11 -11.01 -4.77
C ALA A 49 -5.18 -11.28 -3.27
N ALA A 50 -4.04 -11.36 -2.59
CA ALA A 50 -4.01 -11.38 -1.14
C ALA A 50 -3.61 -9.98 -0.65
N LEU A 51 -4.48 -9.37 0.17
CA LEU A 51 -4.13 -8.19 0.94
C LEU A 51 -3.76 -8.63 2.36
N TYR A 52 -2.55 -8.30 2.79
CA TYR A 52 -2.12 -8.50 4.17
C TYR A 52 -2.24 -7.18 4.92
N ILE A 53 -3.15 -7.12 5.89
CA ILE A 53 -3.27 -6.00 6.83
C ILE A 53 -2.58 -6.43 8.14
N PRO A 54 -1.43 -5.86 8.50
CA PRO A 54 -0.63 -6.34 9.61
C PRO A 54 -1.22 -5.90 10.96
N LYS A 55 -1.84 -6.81 11.71
CA LYS A 55 -2.18 -6.59 13.13
C LYS A 55 -1.03 -6.88 14.12
N PHE A 56 0.08 -7.47 13.66
CA PHE A 56 1.13 -8.05 14.53
C PHE A 56 2.60 -7.80 14.13
N PHE A 57 2.89 -6.92 13.17
CA PHE A 57 4.27 -6.75 12.71
C PHE A 57 4.97 -5.61 13.45
N ASN A 58 5.96 -5.98 14.26
CA ASN A 58 6.82 -5.04 14.99
C ASN A 58 8.04 -4.58 14.16
N ASN A 59 8.09 -4.93 12.87
CA ASN A 59 9.17 -4.60 11.91
C ASN A 59 8.61 -4.43 10.48
N SER A 60 9.37 -3.73 9.63
CA SER A 60 9.00 -3.28 8.26
C SER A 60 8.14 -4.28 7.47
N ILE A 61 6.91 -3.83 7.15
CA ILE A 61 5.88 -4.52 6.34
C ILE A 61 6.46 -5.02 4.99
N ALA A 62 7.42 -4.28 4.43
CA ALA A 62 8.05 -4.61 3.16
C ALA A 62 8.79 -5.97 3.19
N ILE A 63 9.46 -6.29 4.29
CA ILE A 63 10.26 -7.52 4.40
C ILE A 63 9.36 -8.74 4.55
N ALA A 64 8.34 -8.65 5.42
CA ALA A 64 7.35 -9.70 5.62
C ALA A 64 6.60 -10.01 4.31
N PHE A 65 6.18 -8.94 3.62
CA PHE A 65 5.52 -9.04 2.32
C PHE A 65 6.42 -9.70 1.28
N SER A 66 7.69 -9.28 1.18
CA SER A 66 8.64 -9.85 0.22
C SER A 66 8.85 -11.35 0.46
N ALA A 67 9.04 -11.77 1.71
CA ALA A 67 9.24 -13.18 2.05
C ALA A 67 7.99 -14.05 1.75
N ALA A 68 6.79 -13.51 2.01
CA ALA A 68 5.54 -14.22 1.73
C ALA A 68 5.24 -14.32 0.22
N THR A 69 5.59 -13.28 -0.53
CA THR A 69 5.32 -13.18 -1.97
C THR A 69 6.37 -13.92 -2.79
N PHE A 70 7.62 -13.99 -2.33
CA PHE A 70 8.76 -14.60 -3.01
C PHE A 70 9.45 -15.65 -2.12
N PRO A 71 8.93 -16.88 -2.05
CA PRO A 71 9.56 -17.93 -1.26
C PRO A 71 10.99 -18.20 -1.77
N ASN A 72 11.97 -18.18 -0.85
CA ASN A 72 13.41 -18.29 -1.13
C ASN A 72 14.04 -17.09 -1.88
N ASP A 73 13.47 -15.89 -1.75
CA ASP A 73 13.97 -14.65 -2.38
C ASP A 73 14.05 -14.71 -3.91
N ARG A 74 13.26 -15.58 -4.56
CA ARG A 74 13.28 -15.76 -6.01
C ARG A 74 11.95 -15.36 -6.64
N LEU A 75 12.03 -14.55 -7.70
CA LEU A 75 10.97 -14.38 -8.68
C LEU A 75 11.09 -15.51 -9.70
N SER A 76 10.26 -16.55 -9.62
CA SER A 76 10.16 -17.53 -10.70
C SER A 76 8.90 -17.29 -11.54
N LYS A 77 8.99 -17.51 -12.86
CA LYS A 77 7.81 -17.46 -13.76
C LYS A 77 6.72 -18.46 -13.33
N ARG A 78 7.09 -19.54 -12.63
CA ARG A 78 6.18 -20.55 -12.07
C ARG A 78 5.33 -20.06 -10.90
N ASP A 79 5.77 -19.01 -10.21
CA ASP A 79 5.01 -18.42 -9.11
C ASP A 79 3.84 -17.55 -9.59
N GLY A 80 3.67 -17.39 -10.90
CA GLY A 80 2.72 -16.49 -11.52
C GLY A 80 3.20 -15.04 -11.49
N PHE A 81 2.52 -14.18 -12.25
CA PHE A 81 2.83 -12.75 -12.28
C PHE A 81 2.38 -12.10 -10.96
N LYS A 82 3.34 -11.79 -10.08
CA LYS A 82 3.08 -11.11 -8.81
C LYS A 82 3.46 -9.65 -8.93
N ARG A 83 2.48 -8.76 -9.11
CA ARG A 83 2.68 -7.34 -8.78
C ARG A 83 2.50 -7.17 -7.28
N ALA A 84 3.46 -6.50 -6.69
CA ALA A 84 3.57 -6.26 -5.28
C ALA A 84 3.30 -4.79 -5.00
N GLY A 85 2.41 -4.50 -4.06
CA GLY A 85 2.14 -3.15 -3.58
C GLY A 85 1.88 -3.16 -2.09
N GLN A 86 2.23 -2.07 -1.43
CA GLN A 86 1.92 -1.88 -0.01
C GLN A 86 0.48 -1.38 0.17
N SER A 87 -0.08 -1.52 1.38
CA SER A 87 -1.48 -1.22 1.69
C SER A 87 -1.88 0.22 1.32
N GLN A 88 -1.02 1.20 1.58
CA GLN A 88 -1.23 2.61 1.24
C GLN A 88 -1.25 2.88 -0.27
N GLN A 89 -0.49 2.10 -1.05
CA GLN A 89 -0.49 2.19 -2.51
C GLN A 89 -1.80 1.64 -3.08
N ALA A 90 -2.26 0.52 -2.51
CA ALA A 90 -3.56 -0.05 -2.84
C ALA A 90 -4.69 0.95 -2.53
N ALA A 91 -4.66 1.62 -1.38
CA ALA A 91 -5.64 2.65 -1.04
C ALA A 91 -5.68 3.79 -2.08
N CYS A 92 -4.52 4.23 -2.61
CA CYS A 92 -4.47 5.20 -3.69
C CYS A 92 -5.07 4.65 -5.01
N TYR A 93 -4.76 3.40 -5.34
CA TYR A 93 -5.33 2.73 -6.51
C TYR A 93 -6.86 2.62 -6.44
N ALA A 94 -7.43 2.45 -5.24
CA ALA A 94 -8.88 2.39 -5.02
C ALA A 94 -9.63 3.64 -5.53
N TYR A 95 -8.95 4.78 -5.53
CA TYR A 95 -9.48 6.06 -6.00
C TYR A 95 -9.02 6.44 -7.42
N GLY A 96 -8.36 5.53 -8.13
CA GLY A 96 -7.83 5.78 -9.47
C GLY A 96 -6.72 6.85 -9.49
N LEU A 97 -5.99 7.02 -8.38
CA LEU A 97 -4.91 8.01 -8.30
C LEU A 97 -3.69 7.63 -9.17
N ASP A 98 -3.67 6.41 -9.71
CA ASP A 98 -2.68 5.95 -10.68
C ASP A 98 -3.00 6.48 -12.08
N GLN A 99 -4.16 7.14 -12.25
CA GLN A 99 -4.54 7.76 -13.50
C GLN A 99 -4.10 9.22 -13.50
N CYS A 100 -3.46 9.60 -14.59
CA CYS A 100 -2.83 10.90 -14.72
C CYS A 100 -3.85 12.06 -14.65
N ASN A 101 -5.06 11.88 -15.17
CA ASN A 101 -6.15 12.86 -15.10
C ASN A 101 -6.69 13.12 -13.67
N VAL A 102 -6.24 12.36 -12.67
CA VAL A 102 -6.67 12.50 -11.27
C VAL A 102 -5.63 13.22 -10.42
N LEU A 103 -4.34 12.95 -10.64
CA LEU A 103 -3.23 13.53 -9.85
C LEU A 103 -2.31 14.48 -10.63
N GLY A 104 -2.39 14.52 -11.95
CA GLY A 104 -1.57 15.38 -12.81
C GLY A 104 -2.41 16.32 -13.68
N ASP A 105 -1.74 17.26 -14.32
CA ASP A 105 -2.37 18.11 -15.33
C ASP A 105 -2.46 17.37 -16.68
N PRO A 106 -3.57 17.51 -17.44
CA PRO A 106 -3.74 16.81 -18.73
C PRO A 106 -2.60 17.04 -19.73
N GLU A 107 -1.94 18.20 -19.68
CA GLU A 107 -0.79 18.52 -20.53
C GLU A 107 0.48 17.78 -20.08
N GLU A 108 0.76 17.71 -18.77
CA GLU A 108 1.85 16.90 -18.21
C GLU A 108 1.63 15.41 -18.51
N CYS A 109 0.37 14.96 -18.55
CA CYS A 109 0.03 13.60 -18.93
C CYS A 109 0.32 13.27 -20.40
N ALA A 110 0.30 14.27 -21.28
CA ALA A 110 0.53 14.09 -22.71
C ALA A 110 2.03 13.98 -23.03
N THR A 111 2.86 14.71 -22.29
CA THR A 111 4.32 14.67 -22.41
C THR A 111 4.88 13.63 -21.45
N HIS A 112 5.54 12.58 -21.94
CA HIS A 112 6.16 11.57 -21.06
C HIS A 112 7.31 12.12 -20.20
N ASP A 113 7.62 13.40 -20.34
CA ASP A 113 8.68 14.13 -19.66
C ASP A 113 8.33 15.63 -19.58
N PRO A 114 8.31 16.26 -18.39
CA PRO A 114 8.49 15.63 -17.08
C PRO A 114 7.30 14.74 -16.70
N THR A 115 7.58 13.67 -15.95
CA THR A 115 6.50 12.85 -15.36
C THR A 115 5.63 13.74 -14.46
N PRO A 116 4.29 13.68 -14.57
CA PRO A 116 3.40 14.50 -13.77
C PRO A 116 3.73 14.39 -12.27
N HIS A 117 3.98 15.52 -11.62
CA HIS A 117 4.36 15.58 -10.21
C HIS A 117 3.10 15.64 -9.33
N GLY A 118 2.39 14.52 -9.25
CA GLY A 118 1.24 14.35 -8.37
C GLY A 118 1.58 13.53 -7.14
N LEU A 119 1.49 14.14 -5.95
CA LEU A 119 1.69 13.43 -4.69
C LEU A 119 0.37 13.12 -3.98
N ALA A 120 0.30 11.96 -3.35
CA ALA A 120 -0.76 11.56 -2.44
C ALA A 120 -0.21 11.50 -1.01
N PHE A 121 -0.91 12.15 -0.08
CA PHE A 121 -0.66 12.03 1.36
C PHE A 121 -1.61 10.98 1.94
N VAL A 122 -1.07 9.85 2.39
CA VAL A 122 -1.86 8.75 2.96
C VAL A 122 -1.64 8.66 4.47
N ILE A 123 -2.74 8.56 5.21
CA ILE A 123 -2.77 8.33 6.65
C ILE A 123 -3.28 6.90 6.87
N GLU A 124 -2.39 6.00 7.30
CA GLU A 124 -2.75 4.67 7.79
C GLU A 124 -2.90 4.75 9.31
N PHE A 125 -4.13 4.63 9.79
CA PHE A 125 -4.47 4.79 11.20
C PHE A 125 -5.17 3.54 11.74
N GLU A 126 -4.49 2.91 12.69
CA GLU A 126 -4.89 1.64 13.30
C GLU A 126 -5.11 1.82 14.80
N GLU A 127 -5.73 0.81 15.43
CA GLU A 127 -5.89 0.76 16.89
C GLU A 127 -4.54 0.95 17.62
N ALA A 128 -3.46 0.41 17.06
CA ALA A 128 -2.15 0.33 17.71
C ALA A 128 -1.14 1.38 17.23
N TYR A 129 -1.31 1.96 16.04
CA TYR A 129 -0.34 2.88 15.47
C TYR A 129 -0.96 3.87 14.49
N ILE A 130 -0.16 4.89 14.13
CA ILE A 130 -0.39 5.76 12.98
C ILE A 130 0.86 5.76 12.10
N HIS A 131 0.67 5.73 10.79
CA HIS A 131 1.72 5.75 9.78
C HIS A 131 1.35 6.75 8.68
N LEU A 132 2.22 7.72 8.46
CA LEU A 132 2.02 8.77 7.47
C LEU A 132 2.92 8.49 6.26
N HIS A 133 2.37 8.64 5.05
CA HIS A 133 3.09 8.38 3.81
C HIS A 133 2.87 9.50 2.80
N THR A 134 3.93 9.91 2.14
CA THR A 134 3.85 10.68 0.90
C THR A 134 4.23 9.76 -0.24
N LEU A 135 3.31 9.56 -1.18
CA LEU A 135 3.49 8.71 -2.34
C LEU A 135 3.51 9.57 -3.59
N GLU A 136 4.46 9.33 -4.48
CA GLU A 136 4.48 9.92 -5.81
C GLU A 136 3.69 9.02 -6.78
N SER A 137 2.84 9.60 -7.62
CA SER A 137 2.12 8.83 -8.64
C SER A 137 3.00 8.65 -9.87
N LEU A 138 3.16 7.39 -10.30
CA LEU A 138 3.78 7.04 -11.57
C LEU A 138 2.76 6.31 -12.46
N PRO A 139 1.89 7.04 -13.18
CA PRO A 139 0.80 6.44 -13.97
C PRO A 139 1.27 5.41 -15.00
N GLN A 140 2.39 5.65 -15.68
CA GLN A 140 2.92 4.73 -16.71
C GLN A 140 3.32 3.37 -16.12
N ALA A 141 3.71 3.37 -14.84
CA ALA A 141 4.06 2.17 -14.09
C ALA A 141 2.91 1.66 -13.21
N GLN A 142 1.78 2.38 -13.13
CA GLN A 142 0.70 2.18 -12.16
C GLN A 142 1.27 1.89 -10.76
N ALA A 143 2.17 2.77 -10.33
CA ALA A 143 2.96 2.60 -9.12
C ALA A 143 2.93 3.87 -8.26
N PHE A 144 3.15 3.68 -6.97
CA PHE A 144 3.14 4.74 -5.97
C PHE A 144 4.39 4.68 -5.09
N PRO A 145 5.59 4.97 -5.62
CA PRO A 145 6.80 5.01 -4.80
C PRO A 145 6.62 5.90 -3.57
N THR A 146 7.07 5.40 -2.42
CA THR A 146 7.06 6.17 -1.17
C THR A 146 8.22 7.16 -1.20
N LEU A 147 7.92 8.46 -1.22
CA LEU A 147 8.93 9.52 -1.08
C LEU A 147 9.34 9.72 0.37
N ARG A 148 8.35 9.67 1.27
CA ARG A 148 8.54 9.92 2.69
C ARG A 148 7.54 9.10 3.50
N ASN A 149 7.97 8.61 4.66
CA ASN A 149 7.04 8.07 5.65
C ASN A 149 7.53 8.33 7.09
N ILE A 150 6.60 8.26 8.04
CA ILE A 150 6.92 8.25 9.47
C ILE A 150 5.90 7.39 10.23
N TYR A 151 6.39 6.57 11.14
CA TYR A 151 5.60 5.61 11.91
C TYR A 151 5.60 5.95 13.40
N ASN A 152 4.46 5.80 14.07
CA ASN A 152 4.34 5.98 15.52
C ASN A 152 3.36 4.98 16.14
N ASN A 153 3.88 4.09 17.00
CA ASN A 153 3.11 3.06 17.71
C ASN A 153 2.51 3.51 19.05
N THR A 154 2.75 4.76 19.46
CA THR A 154 2.18 5.35 20.68
C THR A 154 0.97 6.24 20.41
N LEU A 155 0.69 6.52 19.13
CA LEU A 155 -0.39 7.42 18.70
C LEU A 155 -1.52 6.69 17.94
N GLY A 156 -1.57 5.35 17.97
CA GLY A 156 -2.73 4.59 17.51
C GLY A 156 -3.99 4.94 18.30
N GLU A 157 -5.17 4.64 17.76
CA GLU A 157 -6.45 5.05 18.38
C GLU A 157 -6.58 4.55 19.83
N VAL A 158 -6.31 3.26 20.04
CA VAL A 158 -6.38 2.62 21.36
C VAL A 158 -5.08 2.83 22.14
N SER A 159 -3.92 2.73 21.48
CA SER A 159 -2.63 2.86 22.17
C SER A 159 -2.41 4.28 22.71
N GLY A 160 -2.81 5.31 21.96
CA GLY A 160 -2.72 6.71 22.34
C GLY A 160 -3.64 7.08 23.50
N LEU A 161 -4.90 6.62 23.48
CA LEU A 161 -5.84 6.83 24.58
C LEU A 161 -5.44 6.11 25.87
N LYS A 162 -4.60 5.06 25.79
CA LYS A 162 -3.99 4.43 26.98
C LYS A 162 -2.79 5.20 27.49
N ALA A 163 -2.01 5.81 26.59
CA ALA A 163 -0.77 6.50 26.93
C ALA A 163 -0.99 7.95 27.41
N PHE A 164 -2.07 8.61 26.97
CA PHE A 164 -2.33 10.02 27.21
C PHE A 164 -3.79 10.28 27.58
N SER A 165 -4.08 11.43 28.17
CA SER A 165 -5.47 11.92 28.24
C SER A 165 -5.99 12.23 26.83
N ALA A 166 -7.31 12.17 26.64
CA ALA A 166 -7.93 12.40 25.33
C ALA A 166 -7.49 13.73 24.67
N GLU A 167 -7.40 14.81 25.45
CA GLU A 167 -6.98 16.12 24.96
C GLU A 167 -5.51 16.14 24.51
N VAL A 168 -4.62 15.59 25.35
CA VAL A 168 -3.18 15.52 25.05
C VAL A 168 -2.93 14.59 23.86
N TYR A 169 -3.67 13.50 23.76
CA TYR A 169 -3.62 12.56 22.64
C TYR A 169 -3.98 13.25 21.33
N ARG A 170 -5.13 13.96 21.30
CA ARG A 170 -5.61 14.69 20.13
C ARG A 170 -4.60 15.73 19.67
N GLN A 171 -4.06 16.53 20.60
CA GLN A 171 -3.02 17.51 20.28
C GLN A 171 -1.77 16.84 19.70
N LYS A 172 -1.31 15.72 20.28
CA LYS A 172 -0.14 14.99 19.76
C LYS A 172 -0.37 14.42 18.37
N LEU A 173 -1.56 13.90 18.07
CA LEU A 173 -1.92 13.47 16.71
C LEU A 173 -1.86 14.63 15.71
N HIS A 174 -2.43 15.78 16.10
CA HIS A 174 -2.44 16.96 15.24
C HIS A 174 -1.03 17.46 14.97
N ASP A 175 -0.20 17.54 16.01
CA ASP A 175 1.20 17.93 15.90
C ASP A 175 1.98 16.94 15.05
N PHE A 176 1.71 15.64 15.18
CA PHE A 176 2.38 14.60 14.39
C PHE A 176 2.13 14.79 12.88
N ILE A 177 0.88 15.03 12.48
CA ILE A 177 0.52 15.32 11.08
C ILE A 177 1.10 16.65 10.61
N LYS A 178 0.94 17.72 11.39
CA LYS A 178 1.41 19.06 11.03
C LYS A 178 2.93 19.10 10.86
N ASN A 179 3.67 18.47 11.77
CA ASN A 179 5.12 18.41 11.72
C ASN A 179 5.60 17.59 10.51
N PHE A 180 4.94 16.45 10.22
CA PHE A 180 5.26 15.66 9.04
C PHE A 180 5.17 16.49 7.74
N VAL A 181 4.10 17.27 7.58
CA VAL A 181 3.89 18.14 6.41
C VAL A 181 4.83 19.35 6.42
N ALA A 182 5.07 19.98 7.58
CA ALA A 182 5.92 21.16 7.69
C ALA A 182 7.40 20.87 7.43
N GLU A 183 7.85 19.65 7.72
CA GLU A 183 9.22 19.21 7.44
C GLU A 183 9.45 18.82 5.98
N MET A 184 8.42 18.85 5.12
CA MET A 184 8.59 18.60 3.68
C MET A 184 9.10 19.85 2.97
N PRO A 185 9.94 19.71 1.93
CA PRO A 185 10.23 20.82 1.03
C PRO A 185 8.94 21.44 0.48
N GLN A 186 8.91 22.78 0.39
CA GLN A 186 7.69 23.50 -0.03
C GLN A 186 7.20 23.04 -1.42
N VAL A 187 8.12 22.78 -2.36
CA VAL A 187 7.81 22.29 -3.71
C VAL A 187 7.04 20.96 -3.65
N ASP A 188 7.45 20.04 -2.77
CA ASP A 188 6.78 18.76 -2.60
C ASP A 188 5.40 18.95 -1.93
N ARG A 189 5.32 19.81 -0.92
CA ARG A 189 4.04 20.11 -0.26
C ARG A 189 3.00 20.66 -1.23
N GLU A 190 3.39 21.56 -2.13
CA GLU A 190 2.51 22.12 -3.17
C GLU A 190 2.08 21.08 -4.21
N SER A 191 2.87 20.01 -4.34
CA SER A 191 2.60 18.88 -5.23
C SER A 191 1.66 17.83 -4.63
N ILE A 192 1.29 17.93 -3.34
CA ILE A 192 0.26 17.08 -2.74
C ILE A 192 -1.11 17.44 -3.32
N LYS A 193 -1.71 16.57 -4.13
CA LYS A 193 -3.03 16.81 -4.74
C LYS A 193 -4.14 15.96 -4.11
N ALA A 194 -3.78 14.84 -3.48
CA ALA A 194 -4.73 13.96 -2.80
C ALA A 194 -4.35 13.71 -1.35
N ILE A 195 -5.36 13.57 -0.50
CA ILE A 195 -5.25 13.12 0.88
C ILE A 195 -6.16 11.90 1.05
N VAL A 196 -5.62 10.81 1.56
CA VAL A 196 -6.31 9.51 1.69
C VAL A 196 -6.19 9.00 3.12
N GLY A 197 -7.30 8.55 3.69
CA GLY A 197 -7.34 7.88 4.99
C GLY A 197 -7.60 6.39 4.81
N MET A 198 -6.90 5.56 5.58
CA MET A 198 -7.10 4.12 5.62
C MET A 198 -6.77 3.54 6.99
N GLY A 199 -7.24 2.32 7.25
CA GLY A 199 -6.88 1.54 8.44
C GLY A 199 -8.08 1.20 9.31
N GLY A 200 -7.83 0.46 10.39
CA GLY A 200 -8.84 -0.07 11.29
C GLY A 200 -9.34 0.86 12.40
N ALA A 201 -8.86 2.11 12.47
CA ALA A 201 -9.40 3.10 13.41
C ALA A 201 -10.84 3.51 13.07
N SER A 202 -11.55 4.12 14.03
CA SER A 202 -12.92 4.58 13.80
C SER A 202 -13.04 5.57 12.63
N PRO A 203 -14.14 5.53 11.84
CA PRO A 203 -14.37 6.47 10.75
C PRO A 203 -14.34 7.94 11.19
N GLU A 204 -14.83 8.23 12.40
CA GLU A 204 -14.82 9.58 12.98
C GLU A 204 -13.41 10.08 13.24
N ALA A 205 -12.56 9.23 13.81
CA ALA A 205 -11.18 9.59 14.10
C ALA A 205 -10.37 9.76 12.81
N ILE A 206 -10.56 8.89 11.81
CA ILE A 206 -9.93 9.06 10.49
C ILE A 206 -10.40 10.35 9.82
N THR A 207 -11.70 10.66 9.86
CA THR A 207 -12.26 11.89 9.28
C THR A 207 -11.62 13.13 9.88
N GLU A 208 -11.47 13.17 11.20
CA GLU A 208 -10.77 14.26 11.88
C GLU A 208 -9.32 14.42 11.39
N LEU A 209 -8.57 13.31 11.29
CA LEU A 209 -7.18 13.38 10.83
C LEU A 209 -7.05 13.85 9.38
N LEU A 210 -8.03 13.53 8.53
CA LEU A 210 -8.09 14.03 7.15
C LEU A 210 -8.31 15.54 7.10
N GLU A 211 -9.17 16.09 7.95
CA GLU A 211 -9.36 17.54 8.06
C GLU A 211 -8.07 18.23 8.53
N VAL A 212 -7.41 17.67 9.54
CA VAL A 212 -6.13 18.19 10.04
C VAL A 212 -5.07 18.16 8.94
N ALA A 213 -4.97 17.06 8.20
CA ALA A 213 -4.06 16.94 7.07
C ALA A 213 -4.37 17.94 5.96
N GLN A 214 -5.66 18.16 5.62
CA GLN A 214 -6.06 19.11 4.60
C GLN A 214 -5.65 20.54 4.97
N ILE A 215 -5.87 20.94 6.23
CA ILE A 215 -5.44 22.24 6.76
C ILE A 215 -3.90 22.33 6.74
N ALA A 216 -3.20 21.28 7.18
CA ALA A 216 -1.75 21.25 7.25
C ALA A 216 -1.09 21.34 5.87
N VAL A 217 -1.66 20.70 4.84
CA VAL A 217 -1.18 20.80 3.45
C VAL A 217 -1.47 22.18 2.88
N GLY A 218 -2.68 22.72 3.05
CA GLY A 218 -2.98 24.14 2.79
C GLY A 218 -2.92 24.61 1.33
N ASN A 219 -2.90 23.69 0.35
CA ASN A 219 -2.83 23.99 -1.08
C ASN A 219 -4.11 23.61 -1.86
N GLY A 220 -5.20 23.27 -1.16
CA GLY A 220 -6.43 22.81 -1.80
C GLY A 220 -6.45 21.33 -2.20
N ALA A 221 -5.51 20.51 -1.71
CA ALA A 221 -5.53 19.06 -1.90
C ALA A 221 -6.91 18.46 -1.60
N LYS A 222 -7.35 17.56 -2.48
CA LYS A 222 -8.65 16.90 -2.39
C LYS A 222 -8.57 15.74 -1.39
N VAL A 223 -9.53 15.68 -0.48
CA VAL A 223 -9.72 14.55 0.43
C VAL A 223 -10.54 13.46 -0.28
N TYR A 224 -10.04 12.24 -0.26
CA TYR A 224 -10.70 11.06 -0.83
C TYR A 224 -11.18 10.15 0.30
N ASN A 225 -12.49 10.16 0.53
CA ASN A 225 -13.16 9.47 1.64
C ASN A 225 -14.49 8.82 1.22
N THR A 226 -14.71 8.57 -0.08
CA THR A 226 -15.95 7.96 -0.59
C THR A 226 -15.99 6.45 -0.43
N ILE A 227 -14.87 5.81 -0.06
CA ILE A 227 -14.77 4.39 0.28
C ILE A 227 -14.49 4.32 1.79
N ASP A 228 -15.12 3.38 2.47
CA ASP A 228 -14.86 3.13 3.90
C ASP A 228 -13.34 2.90 4.14
N PRO A 229 -12.70 3.70 5.02
CA PRO A 229 -11.26 3.62 5.28
C PRO A 229 -10.76 2.24 5.72
N SER A 230 -11.62 1.44 6.36
CA SER A 230 -11.26 0.09 6.83
C SER A 230 -11.12 -0.93 5.71
N VAL A 231 -11.71 -0.66 4.54
CA VAL A 231 -11.71 -1.58 3.39
C VAL A 231 -11.04 -0.99 2.15
N VAL A 232 -10.70 0.29 2.13
CA VAL A 232 -10.17 0.98 0.94
C VAL A 232 -8.92 0.31 0.36
N ALA A 233 -8.00 -0.15 1.21
CA ALA A 233 -6.81 -0.87 0.76
C ALA A 233 -7.17 -2.22 0.11
N ALA A 234 -8.14 -2.95 0.66
CA ALA A 234 -8.62 -4.21 0.09
C ALA A 234 -9.33 -4.00 -1.24
N HIS A 235 -10.15 -2.96 -1.31
CA HIS A 235 -10.83 -2.57 -2.53
C HIS A 235 -9.83 -2.25 -3.65
N GLY A 236 -8.84 -1.41 -3.35
CA GLY A 236 -7.79 -1.07 -4.31
C GLY A 236 -6.92 -2.25 -4.73
N ALA A 237 -6.57 -3.14 -3.81
CA ALA A 237 -5.85 -4.37 -4.15
C ALA A 237 -6.65 -5.29 -5.08
N ALA A 238 -7.96 -5.40 -4.87
CA ALA A 238 -8.85 -6.17 -5.74
C ALA A 238 -8.93 -5.56 -7.15
N LEU A 239 -9.06 -4.23 -7.25
CA LEU A 239 -9.04 -3.52 -8.54
C LEU A 239 -7.69 -3.71 -9.25
N TYR A 240 -6.59 -3.56 -8.53
CA TYR A 240 -5.24 -3.71 -9.07
C TYR A 240 -4.98 -5.11 -9.63
N ALA A 241 -5.44 -6.14 -8.92
CA ALA A 241 -5.34 -7.52 -9.40
C ALA A 241 -6.23 -7.79 -10.61
N ARG A 242 -7.48 -7.29 -10.61
CA ARG A 242 -8.37 -7.36 -11.77
C ARG A 242 -7.70 -6.76 -13.00
N ASP A 243 -7.21 -5.54 -12.88
CA ASP A 243 -6.64 -4.79 -14.01
C ASP A 243 -5.34 -5.44 -14.50
N THR A 244 -4.53 -5.98 -13.59
CA THR A 244 -3.34 -6.77 -13.93
C THR A 244 -3.67 -8.01 -14.77
N VAL A 245 -4.76 -8.72 -14.47
CA VAL A 245 -5.19 -9.90 -15.26
C VAL A 245 -5.77 -9.49 -16.61
N LEU A 246 -6.43 -8.32 -16.69
CA LEU A 246 -7.11 -7.86 -17.91
C LEU A 246 -6.18 -7.16 -18.91
N ASP A 247 -5.06 -6.59 -18.45
CA ASP A 247 -4.13 -5.84 -19.28
C ASP A 247 -3.46 -6.73 -20.37
N PRO A 248 -3.62 -6.40 -21.67
CA PRO A 248 -2.99 -7.11 -22.77
C PRO A 248 -1.47 -7.27 -22.65
N LYS A 249 -0.77 -6.32 -22.02
CA LYS A 249 0.67 -6.39 -21.75
C LYS A 249 1.02 -7.62 -20.91
N TYR A 250 0.13 -8.02 -20.01
CA TYR A 250 0.35 -9.16 -19.11
C TYR A 250 -0.25 -10.47 -19.63
N LYS A 251 -1.16 -10.44 -20.62
CA LYS A 251 -1.73 -11.65 -21.26
C LYS A 251 -0.68 -12.57 -21.90
N GLY A 252 0.42 -12.03 -22.41
CA GLY A 252 1.50 -12.82 -23.01
C GLY A 252 2.23 -13.72 -22.00
N PHE A 253 2.21 -13.36 -20.71
CA PHE A 253 2.87 -14.10 -19.63
C PHE A 253 1.97 -15.17 -18.99
N LEU A 254 0.67 -15.15 -19.28
CA LEU A 254 -0.31 -16.13 -18.79
C LEU A 254 -0.46 -17.34 -19.72
N ARG A 255 0.36 -17.45 -20.78
CA ARG A 255 0.25 -18.57 -21.71
C ARG A 255 0.92 -19.82 -21.13
N PRO A 256 0.20 -20.96 -21.04
CA PRO A 256 0.75 -22.22 -20.53
C PRO A 256 1.89 -22.81 -21.36
N ASP A 257 2.09 -22.35 -22.60
CA ASP A 257 3.09 -22.87 -23.54
C ASP A 257 4.49 -22.26 -23.38
N MET A 258 4.70 -21.36 -22.42
CA MET A 258 5.98 -20.68 -22.14
C MET A 258 6.79 -21.34 -21.00
N GLU A 259 6.59 -22.64 -20.77
CA GLU A 259 7.02 -23.37 -19.55
C GLU A 259 8.53 -23.47 -19.29
N ASP A 260 9.43 -23.23 -20.25
CA ASP A 260 10.85 -23.64 -20.10
C ASP A 260 11.91 -22.56 -20.32
N ARG A 261 11.59 -21.27 -20.17
CA ARG A 261 12.63 -20.22 -20.20
C ARG A 261 12.94 -19.69 -18.81
N HIS A 262 13.82 -20.41 -18.12
CA HIS A 262 14.61 -19.86 -17.03
C HIS A 262 15.46 -18.72 -17.60
N ASP A 263 15.12 -17.48 -17.27
CA ASP A 263 16.08 -16.39 -17.44
C ASP A 263 17.03 -16.53 -16.24
N GLU A 264 18.17 -17.18 -16.46
CA GLU A 264 19.29 -17.10 -15.53
C GLU A 264 19.78 -15.64 -15.50
N LEU A 265 19.59 -14.97 -14.35
CA LEU A 265 20.20 -13.68 -14.06
C LEU A 265 21.61 -13.86 -13.52
#